data_AF-Q5W600-F1
#
_entry.id   AF-Q5W600-F1
#
_cell.length_a   1.000
_cell.length_b   1.000
_cell.length_c   1.000
_cell.angle_alpha   90.00
_cell.angle_beta   90.00
_cell.angle_gamma   90.00
#
_symmetry.space_group_name_H-M   'P 1'
#
loop_
_entity.id
_entity.type
_entity.pdbx_description
1 polymer ?
#
loop_
_entity_poly.entity_id
_entity_poly.type
_entity_poly.pdbx_seq_one_letter_code
_entity_poly.pdbx_strand_id
1 'polypeptide(L)'
;LIQIYKISKEEAKELKKQEQFFKLLKGEVLGHYPFGKCFLCEDLSAELERFRARDISAMGLLIGVKAYETGEGLALNLENEIFKDALEFKAKMQGSRRFMWRYLEELKWRYDEEKAHFCIEFFLQKGSYATVVLEEILHNTIFS
;
A
#
# COMPACT_ATOMS: atom_id res chain seq x y z
N LEU A 1 -6.58 10.16 -27.32
CA LEU A 1 -6.26 9.29 -26.16
C LEU A 1 -7.29 9.57 -25.07
N ILE A 2 -7.99 8.56 -24.59
CA ILE A 2 -8.96 8.70 -23.49
C ILE A 2 -8.17 8.98 -22.21
N GLN A 3 -8.48 10.06 -21.50
CA GLN A 3 -7.87 10.37 -20.21
C GLN A 3 -8.51 9.46 -19.15
N ILE A 4 -7.76 8.47 -18.68
CA ILE A 4 -8.24 7.50 -17.66
C ILE A 4 -8.24 8.16 -16.27
N TYR A 5 -7.22 8.95 -15.94
CA TYR A 5 -7.13 9.69 -14.68
C TYR A 5 -6.79 11.16 -14.92
N LYS A 6 -7.36 12.05 -14.09
CA LYS A 6 -7.03 13.48 -14.05
C LYS A 6 -5.72 13.69 -13.28
N ILE A 7 -4.60 13.43 -13.94
CA ILE A 7 -3.25 13.67 -13.42
C ILE A 7 -2.63 14.81 -14.20
N SER A 8 -2.11 15.84 -13.52
CA SER A 8 -1.37 16.92 -14.18
C SER A 8 -0.05 16.43 -14.77
N LYS A 9 0.53 17.20 -15.70
CA LYS A 9 1.83 16.86 -16.29
C LYS A 9 2.94 16.88 -15.24
N GLU A 10 2.81 17.77 -14.26
CA GLU A 10 3.71 17.94 -13.13
C GLU A 10 3.63 16.72 -12.20
N GLU A 11 2.43 16.32 -11.77
CA GLU A 11 2.23 15.09 -10.96
C GLU A 11 2.74 13.84 -11.68
N ALA A 12 2.48 13.70 -13.00
CA ALA A 12 2.97 12.57 -13.77
C ALA A 12 4.50 12.52 -13.85
N LYS A 13 5.16 13.68 -13.99
CA LYS A 13 6.63 13.75 -13.94
C LYS A 13 7.16 13.40 -12.55
N GLU A 14 6.50 13.85 -11.49
CA GLU A 14 6.89 13.57 -10.12
C GLU A 14 6.79 12.08 -9.80
N LEU A 15 5.68 11.43 -10.15
CA LEU A 15 5.50 9.98 -10.01
C LEU A 15 6.57 9.18 -10.78
N LYS A 16 6.87 9.60 -12.01
CA LYS A 16 7.89 8.94 -12.84
C LYS A 16 9.31 9.09 -12.27
N LYS A 17 9.61 10.17 -11.55
CA LYS A 17 10.93 10.43 -10.96
C LYS A 17 11.22 9.58 -9.73
N GLN A 18 10.19 9.08 -9.04
CA GLN A 18 10.39 8.24 -7.86
C GLN A 18 11.09 6.93 -8.25
N GLU A 19 12.15 6.57 -7.54
CA GLU A 19 12.97 5.39 -7.88
C GLU A 19 12.31 4.08 -7.44
N GLN A 20 11.69 4.07 -6.27
CA GLN A 20 11.12 2.87 -5.69
C GLN A 20 9.90 2.38 -6.49
N PHE A 21 9.64 1.07 -6.47
CA PHE A 21 8.56 0.46 -7.25
C PHE A 21 7.18 1.03 -6.88
N PHE A 22 6.82 0.98 -5.60
CA PHE A 22 5.55 1.52 -5.10
C PHE A 22 5.60 3.05 -5.07
N LYS A 23 4.75 3.69 -5.87
CA LYS A 23 4.72 5.16 -5.99
C LYS A 23 3.88 5.76 -4.87
N LEU A 24 4.44 6.77 -4.20
CA LEU A 24 3.69 7.57 -3.25
C LEU A 24 3.05 8.77 -3.96
N LEU A 25 1.86 9.16 -3.52
CA LEU A 25 1.11 10.32 -3.97
C LEU A 25 1.17 11.41 -2.91
N LYS A 26 1.29 12.66 -3.35
CA LYS A 26 1.07 13.80 -2.46
C LYS A 26 -0.36 13.76 -1.92
N GLY A 27 -0.51 14.00 -0.62
CA GLY A 27 -1.81 14.01 0.07
C GLY A 27 -2.39 12.63 0.39
N GLU A 28 -1.72 11.52 0.06
CA GLU A 28 -2.16 10.20 0.53
C GLU A 28 -1.96 10.03 2.04
N VAL A 29 -2.62 9.02 2.61
CA VAL A 29 -2.40 8.63 4.00
C VAL A 29 -1.20 7.70 4.11
N LEU A 30 -0.21 8.15 4.87
CA LEU A 30 0.96 7.36 5.27
C LEU A 30 0.83 6.97 6.75
N GLY A 31 1.57 5.96 7.16
CA GLY A 31 1.64 5.52 8.55
C GLY A 31 3.05 5.13 8.94
N HIS A 32 3.42 5.40 10.20
CA HIS A 32 4.69 4.93 10.76
C HIS A 32 4.73 3.41 10.77
N TYR A 33 5.83 2.84 10.30
CA TYR A 33 6.03 1.41 10.13
C TYR A 33 7.02 0.87 11.19
N PRO A 34 6.84 -0.35 11.72
CA PRO A 34 5.70 -1.26 11.50
C PRO A 34 4.48 -0.93 12.38
N PHE A 35 4.59 0.05 13.28
CA PHE A 35 3.51 0.49 14.14
C PHE A 35 3.49 2.02 14.24
N GLY A 36 2.31 2.59 14.24
CA GLY A 36 2.11 3.97 14.66
C GLY A 36 0.93 4.66 14.01
N LYS A 37 0.94 5.99 14.07
CA LYS A 37 -0.19 6.83 13.68
C LYS A 37 -0.15 7.15 12.19
N CYS A 38 -1.33 7.29 11.61
CA CYS A 38 -1.54 7.82 10.27
C CYS A 38 -1.27 9.33 10.22
N PHE A 39 -0.81 9.80 9.07
CA PHE A 39 -0.60 11.21 8.74
C PHE A 39 -0.70 11.42 7.22
N LEU A 40 -0.77 12.67 6.76
CA LEU A 40 -0.83 12.99 5.33
C LEU A 40 0.56 13.18 4.74
N CYS A 41 0.75 12.75 3.49
CA CYS A 41 1.95 13.01 2.70
C CYS A 41 1.99 14.49 2.24
N GLU A 42 2.42 15.39 3.11
CA GLU A 42 2.51 16.82 2.81
C GLU A 42 3.78 17.18 2.02
N ASP A 43 4.93 16.64 2.46
CA ASP A 43 6.23 16.77 1.79
C ASP A 43 6.64 15.42 1.15
N LEU A 44 6.19 15.22 -0.08
CA LEU A 44 6.46 13.98 -0.81
C LEU A 44 7.97 13.68 -0.92
N SER A 45 8.83 14.69 -1.06
CA SER A 45 10.28 14.45 -1.19
C SER A 45 10.87 13.88 0.09
N ALA A 46 10.53 14.46 1.25
CA ALA A 46 11.01 13.98 2.55
C ALA A 46 10.43 12.60 2.88
N GLU A 47 9.14 12.39 2.60
CA GLU A 47 8.49 11.11 2.89
C GLU A 47 8.98 9.97 2.00
N LEU A 48 9.43 10.26 0.77
CA LEU A 48 10.07 9.26 -0.09
C LEU A 48 11.38 8.70 0.50
N GLU A 49 12.19 9.54 1.15
CA GLU A 49 13.39 9.07 1.85
C GLU A 49 13.02 8.12 3.00
N ARG A 50 12.04 8.52 3.82
CA ARG A 50 11.53 7.73 4.95
C ARG A 50 10.89 6.42 4.51
N PHE A 51 10.18 6.42 3.38
CA PHE A 51 9.58 5.22 2.80
C PHE A 51 10.65 4.23 2.32
N ARG A 52 11.71 4.72 1.67
CA ARG A 52 12.85 3.87 1.28
C ARG A 52 13.61 3.32 2.49
N ALA A 53 13.73 4.12 3.55
CA ALA A 53 14.27 3.69 4.83
C ALA A 53 13.34 2.69 5.59
N ARG A 54 12.09 2.50 5.10
CA ARG A 54 11.04 1.66 5.69
C ARG A 54 10.54 2.15 7.05
N ASP A 55 10.72 3.43 7.34
CA ASP A 55 10.19 4.07 8.55
C ASP A 55 8.68 4.33 8.47
N ILE A 56 8.15 4.34 7.24
CA ILE A 56 6.74 4.61 6.94
C ILE A 56 6.26 3.71 5.80
N SER A 57 4.94 3.63 5.65
CA SER A 57 4.31 2.96 4.52
C SER A 57 3.01 3.65 4.10
N ALA A 58 2.62 3.44 2.84
CA ALA A 58 1.29 3.77 2.32
C ALA A 58 0.18 3.00 3.05
N MET A 59 -0.95 3.66 3.26
CA MET A 59 -2.08 3.15 4.02
C MET A 59 -3.34 3.05 3.17
N GLY A 60 -3.81 1.82 2.94
CA GLY A 60 -5.07 1.53 2.27
C GLY A 60 -6.27 1.88 3.14
N LEU A 61 -7.28 2.47 2.51
CA LEU A 61 -8.55 2.82 3.12
C LEU A 61 -9.37 1.55 3.40
N LEU A 62 -9.79 1.39 4.66
CA LEU A 62 -10.98 0.61 4.99
C LEU A 62 -12.09 1.61 5.27
N ILE A 63 -13.03 1.75 4.33
CA ILE A 63 -14.04 2.81 4.39
C ILE A 63 -14.86 2.78 5.70
N GLY A 64 -15.15 3.95 6.26
CA GLY A 64 -16.00 4.13 7.44
C GLY A 64 -15.67 5.40 8.22
N VAL A 65 -16.49 5.70 9.23
CA VAL A 65 -16.48 6.99 9.96
C VAL A 65 -15.22 7.28 10.78
N LYS A 66 -14.42 6.26 11.11
CA LYS A 66 -13.18 6.38 11.88
C LYS A 66 -11.92 6.32 11.01
N ALA A 67 -12.06 6.10 9.71
CA ALA A 67 -10.90 6.08 8.82
C ALA A 67 -10.26 7.47 8.78
N TYR A 68 -8.92 7.52 8.84
CA TYR A 68 -8.19 8.76 8.63
C TYR A 68 -8.35 9.16 7.16
N GLU A 69 -8.82 10.37 6.88
CA GLU A 69 -9.24 10.77 5.54
C GLU A 69 -8.08 11.39 4.75
N THR A 70 -8.10 11.18 3.43
CA THR A 70 -7.33 12.01 2.50
C THR A 70 -8.01 13.37 2.34
N GLY A 71 -7.23 14.42 2.07
CA GLY A 71 -7.75 15.79 1.98
C GLY A 71 -8.28 16.14 0.60
N GLU A 72 -7.39 16.16 -0.39
CA GLU A 72 -7.69 16.56 -1.78
C GLU A 72 -6.71 15.90 -2.76
N GLY A 73 -6.91 16.16 -4.06
CA GLY A 73 -5.98 15.72 -5.10
C GLY A 73 -6.17 14.28 -5.55
N LEU A 74 -5.14 13.73 -6.20
CA LEU A 74 -5.20 12.41 -6.86
C LEU A 74 -5.51 11.28 -5.87
N ALA A 75 -4.93 11.30 -4.67
CA ALA A 75 -5.15 10.25 -3.66
C ALA A 75 -6.64 10.14 -3.26
N LEU A 76 -7.28 11.26 -2.95
CA LEU A 76 -8.72 11.28 -2.62
C LEU A 76 -9.57 10.83 -3.82
N ASN A 77 -9.23 11.30 -5.03
CA ASN A 77 -9.98 10.94 -6.23
C ASN A 77 -9.97 9.42 -6.47
N LEU A 78 -8.81 8.78 -6.30
CA LEU A 78 -8.67 7.33 -6.41
C LEU A 78 -9.47 6.59 -5.34
N GLU A 79 -9.41 7.04 -4.07
CA GLU A 79 -10.21 6.43 -3.00
C GLU A 79 -11.71 6.52 -3.28
N ASN A 80 -12.19 7.70 -3.68
CA ASN A 80 -13.60 7.90 -4.01
C ASN A 80 -14.05 7.09 -5.22
N GLU A 81 -13.18 6.90 -6.21
CA GLU A 81 -13.47 6.07 -7.38
C GLU A 81 -13.58 4.59 -7.00
N ILE A 82 -12.60 4.06 -6.27
CA ILE A 82 -12.55 2.65 -5.83
C ILE A 82 -13.73 2.31 -4.91
N PHE A 83 -14.07 3.21 -4.00
CA PHE A 83 -15.11 2.97 -2.98
C PHE A 83 -16.45 3.62 -3.31
N LYS A 84 -16.66 4.10 -4.56
CA LYS A 84 -17.84 4.86 -4.97
C LYS A 84 -19.16 4.26 -4.47
N ASP A 85 -19.34 2.96 -4.67
CA ASP A 85 -20.57 2.25 -4.31
C ASP A 85 -20.70 1.99 -2.79
N ALA A 86 -19.59 2.07 -2.05
CA ALA A 86 -19.57 1.94 -0.59
C ALA A 86 -19.72 3.29 0.14
N LEU A 87 -19.54 4.43 -0.54
CA LEU A 87 -19.57 5.77 0.07
C LEU A 87 -20.90 6.06 0.75
N GLU A 88 -22.04 5.63 0.20
CA GLU A 88 -23.35 5.83 0.81
C GLU A 88 -23.50 5.12 2.17
N PHE A 89 -22.73 4.05 2.37
CA PHE A 89 -22.73 3.25 3.60
C PHE A 89 -21.64 3.68 4.59
N LYS A 90 -20.78 4.64 4.24
CA LYS A 90 -19.67 5.11 5.08
C LYS A 90 -20.11 5.41 6.51
N ALA A 91 -21.24 6.09 6.68
CA ALA A 91 -21.82 6.45 7.99
C ALA A 91 -22.21 5.23 8.86
N LYS A 92 -22.42 4.06 8.24
CA LYS A 92 -22.80 2.80 8.89
C LYS A 92 -21.61 1.88 9.16
N MET A 93 -20.40 2.27 8.78
CA MET A 93 -19.19 1.47 8.87
C MET A 93 -18.20 2.12 9.82
N GLN A 94 -17.46 1.32 10.61
CA GLN A 94 -16.42 1.87 11.48
C GLN A 94 -15.23 2.37 10.67
N GLY A 95 -14.71 1.56 9.73
CA GLY A 95 -13.55 1.92 8.92
C GLY A 95 -12.25 2.04 9.71
N SER A 96 -11.14 2.10 8.98
CA SER A 96 -9.79 2.29 9.50
C SER A 96 -8.80 2.46 8.33
N ARG A 97 -7.51 2.34 8.61
CA ARG A 97 -6.42 2.29 7.65
C ARG A 97 -5.61 1.01 7.87
N ARG A 98 -5.14 0.37 6.79
CA ARG A 98 -4.22 -0.78 6.86
C ARG A 98 -3.01 -0.53 5.98
N PHE A 99 -1.84 -1.06 6.37
CA PHE A 99 -0.67 -1.01 5.50
C PHE A 99 -0.98 -1.63 4.14
N MET A 100 -0.91 -0.81 3.09
CA MET A 100 -1.08 -1.26 1.71
C MET A 100 0.20 -1.92 1.21
N TRP A 101 1.35 -1.35 1.59
CA TRP A 101 2.67 -1.88 1.29
C TRP A 101 3.31 -2.45 2.56
N ARG A 102 3.97 -3.60 2.47
CA ARG A 102 4.62 -4.29 3.59
C ARG A 102 5.90 -4.95 3.11
N TYR A 103 6.81 -5.23 4.05
CA TYR A 103 8.08 -5.89 3.77
C TYR A 103 8.11 -7.26 4.44
N LEU A 104 8.74 -8.22 3.76
CA LEU A 104 9.17 -9.46 4.41
C LEU A 104 10.37 -9.13 5.29
N GLU A 105 10.30 -9.52 6.56
CA GLU A 105 11.40 -9.41 7.50
C GLU A 105 12.10 -10.76 7.65
N GLU A 106 13.38 -10.74 8.00
CA GLU A 106 14.18 -11.96 8.24
C GLU A 106 14.13 -13.01 7.10
N LEU A 107 14.01 -12.55 5.85
CA LEU A 107 13.90 -13.42 4.69
C LEU A 107 15.14 -14.33 4.54
N LYS A 108 14.90 -15.64 4.55
CA LYS A 108 15.87 -16.68 4.23
C LYS A 108 15.25 -17.62 3.20
N TRP A 109 16.10 -18.23 2.39
CA TRP A 109 15.67 -19.21 1.41
C TRP A 109 16.74 -20.27 1.19
N ARG A 110 16.31 -21.44 0.73
CA ARG A 110 17.20 -22.51 0.26
C ARG A 110 16.48 -23.35 -0.80
N TYR A 111 17.24 -23.99 -1.65
CA TYR A 111 16.73 -25.00 -2.56
C TYR A 111 17.18 -26.39 -2.09
N ASP A 112 16.24 -27.30 -1.93
CA ASP A 112 16.48 -28.72 -1.64
C ASP A 112 16.47 -29.48 -2.97
N GLU A 113 17.66 -29.78 -3.51
CA GLU A 113 17.83 -30.42 -4.82
C GLU A 113 17.27 -31.85 -4.85
N GLU A 114 17.40 -32.60 -3.75
CA GLU A 114 16.93 -33.98 -3.66
C GLU A 114 15.41 -34.08 -3.81
N LYS A 115 14.69 -33.09 -3.28
CA LYS A 115 13.22 -33.01 -3.35
C LYS A 115 12.72 -32.08 -4.45
N ALA A 116 13.62 -31.37 -5.13
CA ALA A 116 13.30 -30.27 -6.04
C ALA A 116 12.39 -29.19 -5.40
N HIS A 117 12.61 -28.86 -4.13
CA HIS A 117 11.77 -27.92 -3.38
C HIS A 117 12.48 -26.57 -3.14
N PHE A 118 11.79 -25.46 -3.43
CA PHE A 118 12.20 -24.14 -2.96
C PHE A 118 11.57 -23.84 -1.60
N CYS A 119 12.41 -23.61 -0.59
CA CYS A 119 11.98 -23.35 0.77
C CYS A 119 12.29 -21.90 1.15
N ILE A 120 11.30 -21.20 1.69
CA ILE A 120 11.39 -19.80 2.09
C ILE A 120 10.94 -19.66 3.56
N GLU A 121 11.66 -18.83 4.31
CA GLU A 121 11.36 -18.48 5.70
C GLU A 121 11.34 -16.96 5.80
N PHE A 122 10.32 -16.40 6.45
CA PHE A 122 10.17 -14.96 6.60
C PHE A 122 9.28 -14.64 7.79
N PHE A 123 9.41 -13.43 8.31
CA PHE A 123 8.53 -12.85 9.30
C PHE A 123 7.56 -11.85 8.64
N LEU A 124 6.33 -11.83 9.15
CA LEU A 124 5.29 -10.89 8.77
C LEU A 124 4.66 -10.27 10.01
N GLN A 125 4.42 -8.96 9.94
CA GLN A 125 3.69 -8.23 10.97
C GLN A 125 2.25 -8.77 11.14
N LYS A 126 1.71 -8.64 12.36
CA LYS A 126 0.36 -9.09 12.71
C LYS A 126 -0.70 -8.54 11.74
N GLY A 127 -1.64 -9.40 11.32
CA GLY A 127 -2.68 -9.03 10.34
C GLY A 127 -2.22 -9.13 8.88
N SER A 128 -1.07 -9.75 8.66
CA SER A 128 -0.60 -10.19 7.34
C SER A 128 -0.82 -11.70 7.18
N TYR A 129 -0.91 -12.15 5.94
CA TYR A 129 -1.16 -13.55 5.60
C TYR A 129 0.00 -14.07 4.76
N ALA A 130 0.61 -15.19 5.18
CA ALA A 130 1.69 -15.83 4.41
C ALA A 130 1.21 -16.33 3.04
N THR A 131 -0.08 -16.63 2.92
CA THR A 131 -0.71 -17.04 1.66
C THR A 131 -0.58 -15.98 0.58
N VAL A 132 -0.73 -14.70 0.92
CA VAL A 132 -0.55 -13.58 -0.03
C VAL A 132 0.87 -13.57 -0.59
N VAL A 133 1.88 -13.88 0.22
CA VAL A 133 3.27 -13.96 -0.25
C VAL A 133 3.45 -15.11 -1.24
N LEU A 134 2.85 -16.26 -0.95
CA LEU A 134 2.90 -17.43 -1.83
C LEU A 134 2.15 -17.19 -3.14
N GLU A 135 0.98 -16.55 -3.09
CA GLU A 135 0.19 -16.19 -4.26
C GLU A 135 0.98 -15.29 -5.21
N GLU A 136 1.73 -14.31 -4.67
CA GLU A 136 2.58 -13.46 -5.49
C GLU A 136 3.81 -14.15 -6.06
N ILE A 137 4.43 -15.07 -5.32
CA ILE A 137 5.57 -15.85 -5.84
C ILE A 137 5.13 -16.82 -6.94
N LEU A 138 3.97 -17.46 -6.75
CA LEU A 138 3.45 -18.47 -7.67
C LEU A 138 2.64 -17.89 -8.83
N HIS A 139 2.30 -16.60 -8.76
CA HIS A 139 1.39 -15.92 -9.70
C HIS A 139 0.06 -16.70 -9.89
N ASN A 140 -0.45 -17.29 -8.81
CA ASN A 140 -1.65 -18.11 -8.82
C ASN A 140 -2.44 -17.91 -7.53
N THR A 141 -3.77 -17.88 -7.64
CA THR A 141 -4.66 -17.82 -6.47
C THR A 141 -4.72 -19.18 -5.81
N ILE A 142 -4.35 -19.25 -4.53
CA ILE A 142 -4.28 -20.53 -3.81
C ILE A 142 -5.62 -20.83 -3.11
N PHE A 143 -6.39 -19.78 -2.78
CA PHE A 143 -7.68 -19.91 -2.09
C PHE A 143 -8.75 -19.03 -2.78
N SER A 144 -9.42 -19.58 -3.79
CA SER A 144 -10.62 -18.99 -4.40
C SER A 144 -11.82 -19.93 -4.25
#